data_AF-A0A6A4GV15-F1
#
_entry.id   AF-A0A6A4GV15-F1
#
_cell.length_a   1.000
_cell.length_b   1.000
_cell.length_c   1.000
_cell.angle_alpha   90.00
_cell.angle_beta   90.00
_cell.angle_gamma   90.00
#
_symmetry.space_group_name_H-M   'P 1'
#
loop_
_entity.id
_entity.type
_entity.pdbx_description
1 polymer ?
#
loop_
_entity_poly.entity_id
_entity_poly.type
_entity_poly.pdbx_seq_one_letter_code
_entity_poly.pdbx_strand_id
1 'polypeptide(L)'
;MARNPLHPRNNKDHLCHDLDLADMQLQARDYTSGHTDLTDEEKEMMVKMLVEKRIEVKLEYDRQLKPLEQRYYTEMRNRALQLLGSQPLTSDAEAWIRIQAHDRAVARLKELEAGMREACKQRTSEWVEVSSDDEQL
;
A
#
# COMPACT_ATOMS: atom_id res chain seq x y z
N MET A 1 14.90 -7.41 19.00
CA MET A 1 14.03 -7.77 17.86
C MET A 1 12.74 -6.96 18.00
N ALA A 2 12.48 -6.06 17.05
CA ALA A 2 11.56 -4.93 17.24
C ALA A 2 10.09 -5.37 17.35
N ARG A 3 9.51 -5.18 18.54
CA ARG A 3 8.07 -5.28 18.83
C ARG A 3 7.33 -4.03 18.32
N ASN A 4 7.57 -3.60 17.08
CA ASN A 4 6.82 -2.50 16.51
C ASN A 4 5.53 -3.06 15.90
N PRO A 5 4.34 -2.70 16.40
CA PRO A 5 3.05 -3.17 15.86
C PRO A 5 2.79 -2.67 14.43
N LEU A 6 3.53 -1.65 13.97
CA LEU A 6 3.48 -1.15 12.59
C LEU A 6 4.52 -1.80 11.67
N HIS A 7 5.29 -2.77 12.17
CA HIS A 7 6.26 -3.50 11.36
C HIS A 7 5.55 -4.35 10.30
N PRO A 8 5.99 -4.38 9.03
CA PRO A 8 5.29 -5.10 7.95
C PRO A 8 5.06 -6.59 8.20
N ARG A 9 5.92 -7.25 9.00
CA ARG A 9 5.71 -8.65 9.45
C ARG A 9 4.65 -8.83 10.55
N ASN A 10 4.26 -7.78 11.24
CA ASN A 10 3.39 -7.82 12.42
C ASN A 10 2.00 -7.21 12.15
N ASN A 11 1.82 -6.48 11.05
CA ASN A 11 0.56 -5.89 10.65
C ASN A 11 -0.09 -6.71 9.52
N LYS A 12 -1.16 -7.45 9.84
CA LYS A 12 -1.93 -8.27 8.89
C LYS A 12 -2.65 -7.43 7.82
N ASP A 13 -2.86 -6.14 8.08
CA ASP A 13 -3.47 -5.20 7.14
C ASP A 13 -2.45 -4.50 6.25
N HIS A 14 -1.15 -4.84 6.37
CA HIS A 14 -0.16 -4.34 5.44
C HIS A 14 -0.46 -4.97 4.07
N LEU A 15 -0.70 -4.12 3.06
CA LEU A 15 -0.82 -4.49 1.64
C LEU A 15 0.42 -5.21 1.06
N CYS A 16 1.34 -5.70 1.91
CA CYS A 16 2.54 -6.47 1.58
C CYS A 16 2.35 -7.99 1.62
N HIS A 17 1.17 -8.51 1.96
CA HIS A 17 0.93 -9.94 1.76
C HIS A 17 0.74 -10.26 0.26
N ASP A 18 1.26 -11.42 -0.15
CA ASP A 18 1.02 -11.96 -1.48
C ASP A 18 -0.50 -12.06 -1.73
N LEU A 19 -0.92 -11.88 -2.98
CA LEU A 19 -2.32 -11.98 -3.39
C LEU A 19 -2.84 -13.40 -3.18
N ASP A 20 -3.31 -13.73 -1.97
CA ASP A 20 -4.05 -14.96 -1.73
C ASP A 20 -5.51 -14.76 -2.15
N LEU A 21 -5.82 -15.24 -3.36
CA LEU A 21 -7.16 -15.17 -3.94
C LEU A 21 -8.22 -15.85 -3.07
N ALA A 22 -7.87 -16.93 -2.37
CA ALA A 22 -8.81 -17.63 -1.52
C ALA A 22 -9.15 -16.82 -0.26
N ASP A 23 -8.13 -16.24 0.39
CA ASP A 23 -8.31 -15.36 1.55
C ASP A 23 -9.07 -14.08 1.17
N MET A 24 -8.75 -13.47 0.03
CA MET A 24 -9.48 -12.28 -0.46
C MET A 24 -10.96 -12.58 -0.75
N GLN A 25 -11.26 -13.72 -1.36
CA GLN A 25 -12.64 -14.14 -1.62
C GLN A 25 -13.40 -14.40 -0.31
N LEU A 26 -12.74 -15.02 0.68
CA LEU A 26 -13.34 -15.27 2.00
C LEU A 26 -13.66 -13.94 2.70
N GLN A 27 -12.70 -13.02 2.77
CA GLN A 27 -12.89 -11.70 3.39
C GLN A 27 -13.98 -10.89 2.70
N ALA A 28 -14.04 -10.94 1.37
CA ALA A 28 -15.12 -10.29 0.62
C ALA A 28 -16.48 -10.91 0.93
N ARG A 29 -16.58 -12.24 1.03
CA ARG A 29 -17.83 -12.94 1.41
C ARG A 29 -18.26 -12.62 2.83
N ASP A 30 -17.33 -12.56 3.78
CA ASP A 30 -17.62 -12.20 5.17
C ASP A 30 -18.20 -10.77 5.22
N TYR A 31 -17.60 -9.83 4.50
CA TYR A 31 -18.11 -8.46 4.38
C TYR A 31 -19.52 -8.43 3.74
N THR A 32 -19.74 -9.14 2.63
CA THR A 32 -21.03 -9.10 1.92
C THR A 32 -22.15 -9.84 2.66
N SER A 33 -21.83 -10.82 3.49
CA SER A 33 -22.80 -11.64 4.23
C SER A 33 -23.67 -10.83 5.21
N GLY A 34 -23.14 -9.71 5.72
CA GLY A 34 -23.85 -8.82 6.64
C GLY A 34 -24.95 -7.96 5.99
N HIS A 35 -25.03 -7.93 4.65
CA HIS A 35 -26.00 -7.13 3.93
C HIS A 35 -27.28 -7.94 3.65
N THR A 36 -28.23 -7.89 4.58
CA THR A 36 -29.51 -8.61 4.50
C THR A 36 -30.41 -8.18 3.36
N ASP A 37 -30.18 -6.98 2.85
CA ASP A 37 -31.06 -6.31 1.88
C ASP A 37 -30.72 -6.72 0.43
N LEU A 38 -29.61 -7.44 0.25
CA LEU A 38 -29.13 -7.89 -1.05
C LEU A 38 -29.54 -9.34 -1.32
N THR A 39 -29.89 -9.64 -2.58
CA THR A 39 -30.06 -11.01 -3.04
C THR A 39 -28.72 -11.75 -3.06
N ASP A 40 -28.77 -13.08 -3.17
CA ASP A 40 -27.55 -13.89 -3.25
C ASP A 40 -26.75 -13.56 -4.53
N GLU A 41 -27.42 -13.25 -5.64
CA GLU A 41 -26.77 -12.79 -6.87
C GLU A 41 -26.10 -11.43 -6.70
N GLU A 42 -26.75 -10.48 -6.01
CA GLU A 42 -26.17 -9.17 -5.73
C GLU A 42 -24.95 -9.26 -4.80
N LYS A 43 -25.00 -10.15 -3.81
CA LYS A 43 -23.86 -10.44 -2.93
C LYS A 43 -22.70 -11.05 -3.71
N GLU A 44 -22.96 -12.00 -4.60
CA GLU A 44 -21.90 -12.61 -5.43
C GLU A 44 -21.25 -11.58 -6.36
N MET A 45 -22.05 -10.70 -6.97
CA MET A 45 -21.55 -9.59 -7.77
C MET A 45 -20.67 -8.65 -6.95
N MET A 46 -21.11 -8.30 -5.74
CA MET A 46 -20.35 -7.44 -4.84
C MET A 46 -19.02 -8.08 -4.41
N VAL A 47 -19.02 -9.39 -4.08
CA VAL A 47 -17.77 -10.14 -3.79
C VAL A 47 -16.81 -10.05 -4.95
N LYS A 48 -17.27 -10.32 -6.18
CA LYS A 48 -16.44 -10.26 -7.38
C LYS A 48 -15.84 -8.87 -7.57
N MET A 49 -16.65 -7.83 -7.45
CA MET A 49 -16.21 -6.44 -7.62
C MET A 49 -15.19 -6.02 -6.56
N LEU A 50 -15.37 -6.44 -5.29
CA LEU A 50 -14.42 -6.17 -4.21
C LEU A 50 -13.07 -6.85 -4.44
N VAL A 51 -13.09 -8.12 -4.88
CA VAL A 51 -11.86 -8.86 -5.19
C VAL A 51 -11.14 -8.22 -6.38
N GLU A 52 -11.85 -7.90 -7.47
CA GLU A 52 -11.28 -7.22 -8.64
C GLU A 52 -10.64 -5.88 -8.25
N LYS A 53 -11.34 -5.05 -7.47
CA LYS A 53 -10.80 -3.76 -7.01
C LYS A 53 -9.58 -3.93 -6.12
N ARG A 54 -9.57 -4.95 -5.25
CA ARG A 54 -8.40 -5.22 -4.41
C ARG A 54 -7.18 -5.66 -5.24
N ILE A 55 -7.38 -6.47 -6.27
CA ILE A 55 -6.33 -6.86 -7.20
C ILE A 55 -5.80 -5.63 -7.94
N GLU A 56 -6.68 -4.78 -8.48
CA GLU A 56 -6.28 -3.55 -9.17
C GLU A 56 -5.42 -2.64 -8.28
N VAL A 57 -5.87 -2.37 -7.05
CA VAL A 57 -5.15 -1.52 -6.09
C VAL A 57 -3.80 -2.12 -5.72
N LYS A 58 -3.74 -3.44 -5.50
CA LYS A 58 -2.49 -4.13 -5.15
C LYS A 58 -1.50 -4.11 -6.32
N LEU A 59 -1.95 -4.34 -7.55
CA LEU A 59 -1.10 -4.28 -8.73
C LEU A 59 -0.53 -2.87 -8.94
N GLU A 60 -1.36 -1.84 -8.76
CA GLU A 60 -0.90 -0.45 -8.86
C GLU A 60 0.11 -0.12 -7.76
N TYR A 61 -0.17 -0.53 -6.52
CA TYR A 61 0.76 -0.38 -5.40
C TYR A 61 2.11 -1.07 -5.69
N ASP A 62 2.09 -2.32 -6.16
CA ASP A 62 3.31 -3.07 -6.49
C ASP A 62 4.09 -2.44 -7.64
N ARG A 63 3.39 -1.86 -8.63
CA ARG A 63 4.00 -1.13 -9.75
C ARG A 63 4.80 0.07 -9.27
N GLN A 64 4.35 0.73 -8.21
CA GLN A 64 5.05 1.86 -7.61
C GLN A 64 6.13 1.44 -6.60
N LEU A 65 5.87 0.37 -5.84
CA LEU A 65 6.77 -0.11 -4.79
C LEU A 65 8.03 -0.76 -5.36
N LYS A 66 7.90 -1.68 -6.33
CA LYS A 66 9.02 -2.49 -6.84
C LYS A 66 10.18 -1.64 -7.38
N PRO A 67 9.96 -0.57 -8.16
CA PRO A 67 11.04 0.30 -8.61
C PRO A 67 11.78 1.01 -7.46
N LEU A 68 11.05 1.45 -6.43
CA LEU A 68 11.65 2.10 -5.26
C LEU A 68 12.47 1.11 -4.43
N GLU A 69 11.92 -0.08 -4.18
CA GLU A 69 12.61 -1.16 -3.47
C GLU A 69 13.90 -1.54 -4.19
N GLN A 70 13.85 -1.74 -5.51
CA GLN A 70 15.03 -2.08 -6.30
C GLN A 70 16.09 -0.96 -6.26
N ARG A 71 15.66 0.30 -6.33
CA ARG A 71 16.57 1.46 -6.23
C ARG A 71 17.28 1.49 -4.88
N TYR A 72 16.52 1.41 -3.78
CA TYR A 72 17.08 1.41 -2.43
C TYR A 72 17.98 0.20 -2.17
N TYR A 73 17.60 -0.98 -2.66
CA TYR A 73 18.42 -2.19 -2.57
C TYR A 73 19.77 -1.97 -3.25
N THR A 74 19.75 -1.50 -4.50
CA THR A 74 20.96 -1.29 -5.30
C THR A 74 21.88 -0.26 -4.65
N GLU A 75 21.32 0.85 -4.16
CA GLU A 75 22.06 1.90 -3.46
C GLU A 75 22.75 1.37 -2.20
N MET A 76 22.00 0.69 -1.32
CA MET A 76 22.54 0.15 -0.07
C MET A 76 23.57 -0.94 -0.31
N ARG A 77 23.30 -1.84 -1.27
CA ARG A 77 24.21 -2.92 -1.65
C ARG A 77 25.53 -2.36 -2.16
N ASN A 78 25.49 -1.39 -3.06
CA ASN A 78 26.69 -0.74 -3.57
C ASN A 78 27.47 -0.04 -2.46
N ARG A 79 26.76 0.63 -1.53
CA ARG A 79 27.39 1.27 -0.37
C ARG A 79 28.05 0.26 0.57
N ALA A 80 27.40 -0.87 0.82
CA ALA A 80 27.94 -1.92 1.66
C ALA A 80 29.19 -2.56 1.03
N LEU A 81 29.17 -2.83 -0.28
CA LEU A 81 30.35 -3.32 -1.01
C LEU A 81 31.51 -2.32 -0.98
N GLN A 82 31.23 -1.02 -1.11
CA GLN A 82 32.27 0.01 -0.97
C GLN A 82 32.95 0.00 0.41
N LEU A 83 32.18 -0.25 1.47
CA LEU A 83 32.70 -0.32 2.85
C LEU A 83 33.49 -1.60 3.11
N LEU A 84 33.09 -2.71 2.48
CA LEU A 84 33.74 -4.02 2.60
C LEU A 84 34.96 -4.18 1.68
N GLY A 85 35.11 -3.31 0.68
CA GLY A 85 36.20 -3.37 -0.29
C GLY A 85 36.08 -4.61 -1.18
N SER A 86 37.01 -5.54 -1.03
CA SER A 86 37.06 -6.78 -1.82
C SER A 86 36.26 -7.94 -1.19
N GLN A 87 35.71 -7.77 0.01
CA GLN A 87 34.95 -8.82 0.68
C GLN A 87 33.52 -8.92 0.12
N PRO A 88 33.01 -10.13 -0.17
CA PRO A 88 31.63 -10.31 -0.57
C PRO A 88 30.69 -10.06 0.62
N LEU A 89 29.45 -9.67 0.32
CA LEU A 89 28.39 -9.61 1.30
C LEU A 89 27.99 -11.02 1.75
N THR A 90 27.77 -11.17 3.06
CA THR A 90 27.20 -12.41 3.60
C THR A 90 25.73 -12.51 3.24
N SER A 91 25.17 -13.73 3.28
CA SER A 91 23.73 -13.96 3.11
C SER A 91 22.88 -13.11 4.06
N ASP A 92 23.35 -12.96 5.30
CA ASP A 92 22.65 -12.21 6.34
C ASP A 92 22.67 -10.71 6.06
N ALA A 93 23.79 -10.18 5.57
CA ALA A 93 23.89 -8.80 5.15
C ALA A 93 22.98 -8.52 3.94
N GLU A 94 22.97 -9.43 2.96
CA GLU A 94 22.11 -9.31 1.77
C GLU A 94 20.62 -9.35 2.15
N ALA A 95 20.23 -10.23 3.07
CA ALA A 95 18.86 -10.31 3.59
C ALA A 95 18.46 -9.03 4.34
N TRP A 96 19.38 -8.47 5.14
CA TRP A 96 19.13 -7.23 5.87
C TRP A 96 18.97 -6.04 4.94
N ILE A 97 19.78 -5.96 3.88
CA ILE A 97 19.67 -4.92 2.84
C ILE A 97 18.30 -4.99 2.15
N ARG A 98 17.79 -6.19 1.83
CA ARG A 98 16.44 -6.34 1.24
C ARG A 98 15.34 -5.81 2.17
N ILE A 99 15.40 -6.17 3.44
CA ILE A 99 14.41 -5.70 4.44
C ILE A 99 14.42 -4.17 4.53
N GLN A 100 15.61 -3.56 4.63
CA GLN A 100 15.72 -2.10 4.71
C GLN A 100 15.29 -1.39 3.43
N ALA A 101 15.62 -1.95 2.27
CA ALA A 101 15.21 -1.40 0.98
C ALA A 101 13.68 -1.39 0.85
N HIS A 102 13.03 -2.47 1.26
CA HIS A 102 11.58 -2.57 1.32
C HIS A 102 10.99 -1.54 2.29
N ASP A 103 11.48 -1.46 3.53
CA ASP A 103 10.98 -0.52 4.54
C ASP A 103 11.08 0.95 4.07
N ARG A 104 12.20 1.32 3.43
CA ARG A 104 12.37 2.67 2.86
C ARG A 104 11.45 2.92 1.68
N ALA A 105 11.24 1.93 0.81
CA ALA A 105 10.33 2.04 -0.31
C ALA A 105 8.89 2.28 0.16
N VAL A 106 8.44 1.51 1.16
CA VAL A 106 7.12 1.67 1.78
C VAL A 106 6.98 3.05 2.42
N ALA A 107 7.97 3.50 3.19
CA ALA A 107 7.94 4.83 3.81
C ALA A 107 7.84 5.93 2.75
N ARG A 108 8.60 5.80 1.65
CA ARG A 108 8.57 6.77 0.55
C ARG A 108 7.23 6.81 -0.16
N LEU A 109 6.60 5.67 -0.42
CA LEU A 109 5.25 5.65 -1.00
C LEU A 109 4.23 6.33 -0.09
N LYS A 110 4.25 6.05 1.22
CA LYS A 110 3.35 6.69 2.18
C LYS A 110 3.48 8.21 2.18
N GLU A 111 4.72 8.73 2.10
CA GLU A 111 4.97 10.17 1.95
C GLU A 111 4.37 10.74 0.66
N LEU A 112 4.55 10.04 -0.47
CA LEU A 112 4.01 10.46 -1.76
C LEU A 112 2.48 10.47 -1.74
N GLU A 113 1.85 9.43 -1.19
CA GLU A 113 0.40 9.36 -1.02
C GLU A 113 -0.14 10.45 -0.10
N ALA A 114 0.55 10.74 1.01
CA ALA A 114 0.17 11.80 1.92
C ALA A 114 0.28 13.18 1.23
N GLY A 115 1.36 13.42 0.50
CA GLY A 115 1.55 14.64 -0.29
C GLY A 115 0.48 14.80 -1.38
N MET A 116 0.10 13.73 -2.06
CA MET A 116 -0.99 13.75 -3.05
C MET A 116 -2.35 14.02 -2.40
N ARG A 117 -2.64 13.41 -1.25
CA ARG A 117 -3.88 13.68 -0.51
C ARG A 117 -3.96 15.13 -0.05
N GLU A 118 -2.86 15.68 0.44
CA GLU A 118 -2.82 17.07 0.90
C GLU A 118 -2.92 18.06 -0.28
N ALA A 119 -2.27 17.77 -1.42
CA ALA A 119 -2.42 18.55 -2.64
C ALA A 119 -3.85 18.50 -3.19
N CYS A 120 -4.52 17.34 -3.13
CA CYS A 120 -5.93 17.23 -3.49
C CYS A 120 -6.82 18.04 -2.55
N LYS A 121 -6.59 17.99 -1.23
CA LYS A 121 -7.31 18.83 -0.26
C LYS A 121 -7.14 20.31 -0.57
N GLN A 122 -5.91 20.78 -0.73
CA GLN A 122 -5.61 22.18 -1.05
C GLN A 122 -6.29 22.63 -2.35
N ARG A 123 -6.29 21.80 -3.39
CA ARG A 123 -7.06 22.06 -4.62
C ARG A 123 -8.56 22.12 -4.38
N THR A 124 -9.15 21.21 -3.61
CA THR A 124 -10.59 21.27 -3.31
C THR A 124 -10.98 22.43 -2.40
N SER A 125 -10.07 22.89 -1.53
CA SER A 125 -10.25 24.10 -0.71
C SER A 125 -10.28 25.37 -1.55
N GLU A 126 -9.61 25.40 -2.70
CA GLU A 126 -9.65 26.50 -3.66
C GLU A 126 -10.97 26.60 -4.44
N TRP A 127 -11.84 25.58 -4.37
CA TRP A 127 -13.12 25.51 -5.11
C TRP A 127 -14.37 25.57 -4.22
N VAL A 128 -14.27 26.02 -2.96
CA VAL A 128 -15.43 26.28 -2.11
C VAL A 128 -15.38 27.70 -1.56
N GLU A 129 -15.55 28.68 -2.45
CA GLU A 129 -16.29 29.90 -2.13
C GLU A 129 -17.59 29.85 -2.93
N VAL A 130 -18.58 29.10 -2.41
CA VAL A 130 -19.96 29.31 -2.84
C VAL A 130 -20.41 30.55 -2.08
N SER A 131 -20.43 31.69 -2.79
CA SER A 131 -21.12 32.91 -2.41
C SER A 131 -22.53 32.56 -1.92
N SER A 132 -22.71 32.53 -0.60
CA SER A 132 -24.01 32.47 0.04
C SER A 132 -24.60 33.87 0.04
N ASP A 133 -25.12 34.30 -1.10
CA ASP A 133 -26.00 35.46 -1.21
C ASP A 133 -27.00 35.16 -2.34
N ASP A 134 -28.18 34.66 -1.97
CA ASP A 134 -29.48 34.99 -2.55
C ASP A 134 -30.56 34.20 -1.79
N GLU A 135 -30.68 34.45 -0.48
CA GLU A 135 -31.99 34.40 0.19
C GLU A 135 -32.56 35.81 0.15
N GLN A 136 -33.27 36.15 -0.94
CA GLN A 136 -34.41 37.09 -0.95
C GLN A 136 -34.94 37.27 -2.38
N LEU A 137 -36.05 36.58 -2.69
CA LEU A 137 -37.30 37.16 -3.21
C LEU A 137 -38.35 36.06 -3.45
#